data_AF-A0A7J7X247-F1
#
_entry.id   AF-A0A7J7X247-F1
#
_cell.length_a   1.000
_cell.length_b   1.000
_cell.length_c   1.000
_cell.angle_alpha   90.00
_cell.angle_beta   90.00
_cell.angle_gamma   90.00
#
_symmetry.space_group_name_H-M   'P 1'
#
loop_
_entity.id
_entity.type
_entity.pdbx_description
1 polymer ?
#
loop_
_entity_poly.entity_id
_entity_poly.type
_entity_poly.pdbx_seq_one_letter_code
_entity_poly.pdbx_strand_id
1 'polypeptide(L)'
;MAVIPFLTADVSYKTVVSLPLNTGDLHCETCTIIRGGLVGLAVGGLYPVFLAIPVNGGLAARYASALLPERGNILTYWIRISQPIFRKMLFPILLQTGFSAYLSSRQYKLLIKALQLPEPGLNIE
;
A
#
# COMPACT_ATOMS: atom_id res chain seq x y z
N MET A 1 14.21 -5.49 9.59
CA MET A 1 13.88 -5.12 8.19
C MET A 1 12.38 -4.76 8.01
N ALA A 2 11.75 -4.07 8.96
CA ALA A 2 10.33 -3.66 8.85
C ALA A 2 10.13 -2.12 8.80
N VAL A 3 11.20 -1.37 9.09
CA VAL A 3 11.15 0.10 9.19
C VAL A 3 10.94 0.74 7.82
N ILE A 4 11.62 0.26 6.77
CA ILE A 4 11.53 0.85 5.42
C ILE A 4 10.11 0.71 4.85
N PRO A 5 9.49 -0.49 4.78
CA PRO A 5 8.12 -0.61 4.27
C PRO A 5 7.09 0.19 5.08
N PHE A 6 7.28 0.26 6.41
CA PHE A 6 6.41 1.02 7.28
C PHE A 6 6.47 2.53 7.01
N LEU A 7 7.68 3.09 6.89
CA LEU A 7 7.87 4.51 6.57
C LEU A 7 7.33 4.85 5.18
N THR A 8 7.56 3.98 4.19
CA THR A 8 7.02 4.17 2.84
C THR A 8 5.49 4.17 2.85
N ALA A 9 4.87 3.27 3.63
CA ALA A 9 3.42 3.23 3.80
C ALA A 9 2.86 4.50 4.48
N ASP A 10 3.50 5.00 5.54
CA ASP A 10 3.07 6.24 6.22
C ASP A 10 3.15 7.46 5.29
N VAL A 11 4.29 7.65 4.63
CA VAL A 11 4.50 8.80 3.74
C VAL A 11 3.53 8.75 2.55
N SER A 12 3.34 7.58 1.94
CA SER A 12 2.41 7.42 0.83
C SER A 12 0.95 7.63 1.25
N TYR A 13 0.55 7.13 2.43
CA TYR A 13 -0.79 7.35 2.95
C TYR A 13 -1.07 8.82 3.25
N LYS A 14 -0.10 9.52 3.86
CA LYS A 14 -0.21 10.96 4.14
C LYS A 14 -0.34 11.78 2.86
N THR A 15 0.51 11.51 1.86
CA THR A 15 0.55 12.28 0.61
C THR A 15 -0.65 12.03 -0.30
N VAL A 16 -1.12 10.80 -0.40
CA VAL A 16 -2.18 10.42 -1.37
C VAL A 16 -3.59 10.46 -0.77
N VAL A 17 -3.72 10.27 0.55
CA VAL A 17 -5.02 10.23 1.23
C VAL A 17 -5.19 11.44 2.15
N SER A 18 -4.29 11.65 3.12
CA SER A 18 -4.53 12.64 4.18
C SER A 18 -4.43 14.09 3.72
N LEU A 19 -3.40 14.43 2.93
CA LEU A 19 -3.20 15.75 2.34
C LEU A 19 -4.39 16.20 1.48
N PRO A 20 -4.82 15.44 0.45
CA PRO A 20 -5.91 15.87 -0.42
C PRO A 20 -7.28 15.86 0.27
N LEU A 21 -7.47 15.07 1.34
CA LEU A 21 -8.65 15.17 2.20
C LEU A 21 -8.67 16.51 2.95
N ASN A 22 -7.53 16.91 3.52
CA ASN A 22 -7.44 18.11 4.35
C ASN A 22 -7.48 19.40 3.53
N THR A 23 -7.04 19.37 2.26
CA THR A 23 -7.13 20.52 1.35
C THR A 23 -8.51 20.67 0.71
N GLY A 24 -9.48 19.79 1.02
CA GLY A 24 -10.85 19.88 0.50
C GLY A 24 -11.02 19.48 -0.97
N ASP A 25 -10.02 18.85 -1.58
CA ASP A 25 -10.03 18.45 -3.00
C ASP A 25 -10.89 17.18 -3.26
N LEU A 26 -11.40 16.55 -2.21
CA LEU A 26 -12.26 15.36 -2.30
C LEU A 26 -13.59 15.56 -1.58
N HIS A 27 -14.63 15.90 -2.33
CA HIS A 27 -16.03 15.87 -1.89
C HIS A 27 -16.68 14.47 -2.01
N CYS A 28 -15.95 13.44 -2.44
CA CYS A 28 -16.51 12.11 -2.71
C CYS A 28 -15.95 11.03 -1.78
N GLU A 29 -16.85 10.35 -1.05
CA GLU A 29 -16.52 9.20 -0.19
C GLU A 29 -15.86 8.06 -1.02
N THR A 30 -16.42 7.75 -2.19
CA THR A 30 -15.93 6.67 -3.07
C THR A 30 -14.52 6.94 -3.58
N CYS A 31 -14.18 8.19 -3.95
CA CYS A 31 -12.85 8.56 -4.40
C CYS A 31 -11.79 8.33 -3.31
N THR A 32 -12.13 8.71 -2.07
CA THR A 32 -11.26 8.52 -0.90
C THR A 32 -11.03 7.03 -0.61
N ILE A 33 -12.08 6.22 -0.71
CA ILE A 33 -12.01 4.76 -0.52
C ILE A 33 -11.10 4.12 -1.57
N ILE A 34 -11.30 4.46 -2.86
CA ILE A 34 -10.51 3.90 -3.97
C ILE A 34 -9.04 4.28 -3.83
N ARG A 35 -8.72 5.54 -3.51
CA ARG A 35 -7.33 5.98 -3.30
C ARG A 35 -6.69 5.26 -2.11
N GLY A 36 -7.38 5.17 -0.98
CA GLY A 36 -6.90 4.45 0.20
C GLY A 36 -6.67 2.96 -0.04
N GLY A 37 -7.58 2.32 -0.78
CA GLY A 37 -7.42 0.94 -1.24
C GLY A 37 -6.20 0.78 -2.16
N LEU A 38 -6.06 1.65 -3.18
CA LEU A 38 -4.97 1.60 -4.15
C LEU A 38 -3.59 1.75 -3.47
N VAL A 39 -3.46 2.67 -2.51
CA VAL A 39 -2.24 2.83 -1.72
C VAL A 39 -1.93 1.58 -0.90
N GLY A 40 -2.93 1.00 -0.24
CA GLY A 40 -2.77 -0.24 0.53
C GLY A 40 -2.34 -1.42 -0.34
N LEU A 41 -2.88 -1.53 -1.56
CA LEU A 41 -2.51 -2.56 -2.52
C LEU A 41 -1.09 -2.34 -3.06
N ALA A 42 -0.78 -1.12 -3.53
CA ALA A 42 0.50 -0.82 -4.16
C ALA A 42 1.67 -0.87 -3.16
N VAL A 43 1.53 -0.16 -2.05
CA VAL A 43 2.63 0.02 -1.07
C VAL A 43 2.65 -1.10 -0.04
N GLY A 44 1.48 -1.57 0.40
CA GLY A 44 1.37 -2.68 1.34
C GLY A 44 1.51 -4.06 0.71
N GLY A 45 1.06 -4.22 -0.55
CA GLY A 45 1.02 -5.51 -1.24
C GLY A 45 2.09 -5.71 -2.30
N LEU A 46 2.13 -4.86 -3.33
CA LEU A 46 3.01 -5.07 -4.50
C LEU A 46 4.48 -4.74 -4.19
N TYR A 47 4.75 -3.64 -3.50
CA TYR A 47 6.10 -3.18 -3.19
C TYR A 47 7.00 -4.24 -2.51
N PRO A 48 6.58 -4.93 -1.43
CA PRO A 48 7.41 -5.97 -0.80
C PRO A 48 7.63 -7.18 -1.71
N VAL A 49 6.67 -7.52 -2.57
CA VAL A 49 6.80 -8.64 -3.51
C VAL A 49 7.81 -8.33 -4.62
N PHE A 50 7.75 -7.12 -5.18
CA PHE A 50 8.71 -6.67 -6.17
C PHE A 50 10.13 -6.53 -5.61
N LEU A 51 10.30 -6.18 -4.34
CA LEU A 51 11.62 -6.16 -3.70
C LEU A 51 12.16 -7.55 -3.38
N ALA A 52 11.29 -8.52 -3.05
CA ALA A 52 11.72 -9.87 -2.70
C ALA A 52 12.35 -10.61 -3.89
N ILE A 53 11.83 -10.43 -5.10
CA ILE A 53 12.32 -11.14 -6.31
C ILE A 53 13.81 -10.84 -6.62
N PRO A 54 14.24 -9.57 -6.82
CA PRO A 54 15.63 -9.26 -7.17
C PRO A 54 16.59 -9.48 -6.00
N VAL A 55 16.17 -9.26 -4.75
CA VAL A 55 17.02 -9.51 -3.58
C VAL A 55 17.33 -10.99 -3.46
N ASN A 56 16.31 -11.86 -3.51
CA ASN A 56 16.52 -13.30 -3.43
C ASN A 56 17.31 -13.83 -4.65
N GLY A 57 17.08 -13.28 -5.84
CA GLY A 57 17.85 -13.64 -7.03
C GLY A 57 19.30 -13.20 -7.00
N GLY A 58 19.59 -12.01 -6.48
CA GLY A 58 20.96 -11.53 -6.29
C GLY A 58 21.73 -12.39 -5.31
N LEU A 59 21.11 -12.80 -4.19
CA LEU A 59 21.72 -13.76 -3.27
C LEU A 59 21.94 -15.13 -3.92
N ALA A 60 20.97 -15.62 -4.69
CA ALA A 60 21.10 -16.89 -5.40
C ALA A 60 22.26 -16.90 -6.41
N ALA A 61 22.44 -15.81 -7.16
CA ALA A 61 23.54 -15.64 -8.10
C ALA A 61 24.90 -15.52 -7.39
N ARG A 62 24.96 -14.77 -6.28
CA ARG A 62 26.21 -14.51 -5.56
C ARG A 62 26.76 -15.74 -4.83
N TYR A 63 25.88 -16.55 -4.24
CA TYR A 63 26.26 -17.70 -3.44
C TYR A 63 26.08 -19.04 -4.17
N ALA A 64 25.71 -19.02 -5.46
CA ALA A 64 25.38 -20.19 -6.25
C ALA A 64 24.41 -21.15 -5.53
N SER A 65 23.49 -20.60 -4.73
CA SER A 65 22.60 -21.39 -3.87
C SER A 65 21.41 -21.99 -4.63
N ALA A 66 21.21 -21.60 -5.89
CA ALA A 66 20.27 -22.22 -6.80
C ALA A 66 20.86 -22.27 -8.21
N LEU A 67 20.43 -23.24 -9.01
CA LEU A 67 20.73 -23.27 -10.44
C LEU A 67 19.89 -22.19 -11.13
N LEU A 68 20.51 -21.06 -11.47
CA LEU A 68 19.88 -20.04 -12.30
C LEU A 68 19.92 -20.49 -13.77
N PRO A 69 18.87 -20.21 -14.56
CA PRO A 69 18.85 -20.57 -15.98
C PRO A 69 19.96 -19.85 -16.77
N GLU A 70 20.83 -20.62 -17.44
CA GLU A 70 22.00 -20.09 -18.16
C GLU A 70 21.63 -19.31 -19.43
N ARG A 71 20.61 -19.72 -20.20
CA ARG A 71 20.15 -19.04 -21.41
C ARG A 71 18.66 -19.24 -21.68
N GLY A 72 17.93 -18.13 -21.78
CA GLY A 72 16.55 -18.07 -22.25
C GLY A 72 15.47 -18.27 -21.17
N ASN A 73 14.52 -17.34 -21.15
CA ASN A 73 13.27 -17.38 -20.38
C ASN A 73 13.35 -17.23 -18.84
N ILE A 74 14.25 -16.36 -18.37
CA ILE A 74 14.38 -15.92 -16.97
C ILE A 74 13.04 -15.46 -16.36
N LEU A 75 12.21 -14.75 -17.12
CA LEU A 75 10.91 -14.25 -16.65
C LEU A 75 9.96 -15.39 -16.26
N THR A 76 9.85 -16.43 -17.09
CA THR A 76 9.00 -17.59 -16.77
C THR A 76 9.51 -18.37 -15.57
N TYR A 77 10.84 -18.47 -15.40
CA TYR A 77 11.42 -19.07 -14.20
C TYR A 77 11.01 -18.32 -12.92
N TRP A 78 11.15 -16.98 -12.93
CA TRP A 78 10.73 -16.13 -11.80
C TRP A 78 9.24 -16.20 -11.53
N ILE A 79 8.40 -16.21 -12.57
CA ILE A 79 6.95 -16.34 -12.42
C ILE A 79 6.59 -17.70 -11.79
N ARG A 80 7.20 -18.78 -12.27
CA ARG A 80 6.91 -20.13 -11.77
C ARG A 80 7.32 -20.31 -10.31
N ILE A 81 8.47 -19.75 -9.92
CA ILE A 81 8.97 -19.84 -8.53
C ILE A 81 8.17 -18.95 -7.58
N SER A 82 7.69 -17.80 -8.05
CA SER A 82 6.94 -16.82 -7.24
C SER A 82 5.46 -17.15 -7.12
N GLN A 83 4.89 -17.94 -8.04
CA GLN A 83 3.49 -18.35 -8.06
C GLN A 83 2.94 -18.89 -6.71
N PRO A 84 3.58 -19.86 -6.02
CA PRO A 84 3.06 -20.36 -4.75
C PRO A 84 3.10 -19.31 -3.63
N ILE A 85 4.06 -18.38 -3.67
CA ILE A 85 4.22 -17.30 -2.70
C ILE A 85 3.13 -16.25 -2.93
N PHE A 86 2.91 -15.84 -4.17
CA PHE A 86 1.82 -14.94 -4.55
C PHE A 86 0.45 -15.49 -4.12
N ARG A 87 0.21 -16.80 -4.29
CA ARG A 87 -1.05 -17.43 -3.88
C ARG A 87 -1.27 -17.36 -2.37
N LYS A 88 -0.21 -17.49 -1.57
CA LYS A 88 -0.27 -17.33 -0.10
C LYS A 88 -0.38 -15.86 0.32
N MET A 89 0.28 -14.95 -0.40
CA MET A 89 0.24 -13.51 -0.14
C MET A 89 -1.03 -12.82 -0.61
N LEU A 90 -1.83 -13.46 -1.47
CA LEU A 90 -3.11 -12.92 -1.91
C LEU A 90 -4.02 -12.56 -0.72
N PHE A 91 -4.11 -13.44 0.28
CA PHE A 91 -4.95 -13.22 1.46
C PHE A 91 -4.55 -11.98 2.27
N PRO A 92 -3.28 -11.81 2.72
CA PRO A 92 -2.88 -10.60 3.41
C PRO A 92 -2.96 -9.36 2.52
N ILE A 93 -2.73 -9.44 1.21
CA ILE A 93 -2.88 -8.30 0.30
C ILE A 93 -4.35 -7.83 0.24
N LEU A 94 -5.30 -8.76 0.14
CA LEU A 94 -6.73 -8.44 0.16
C LEU A 94 -7.15 -7.82 1.49
N LEU A 95 -6.69 -8.38 2.61
CA LEU A 95 -6.96 -7.82 3.93
C LEU A 95 -6.35 -6.42 4.09
N GLN A 96 -5.10 -6.21 3.67
CA GLN A 96 -4.41 -4.93 3.73
C GLN A 96 -5.16 -3.86 2.92
N THR A 97 -5.57 -4.22 1.70
CA THR A 97 -6.33 -3.35 0.79
C THR A 97 -7.70 -3.02 1.34
N GLY A 98 -8.41 -4.02 1.88
CA GLY A 98 -9.73 -3.81 2.49
C GLY A 98 -9.66 -2.94 3.74
N PHE A 99 -8.65 -3.16 4.59
CA PHE A 99 -8.46 -2.38 5.81
C PHE A 99 -8.04 -0.94 5.50
N SER A 100 -7.18 -0.71 4.51
CA SER A 100 -6.79 0.65 4.09
C SER A 100 -7.96 1.41 3.47
N ALA A 101 -8.80 0.73 2.68
CA ALA A 101 -10.03 1.30 2.14
C ALA A 101 -11.03 1.67 3.26
N TYR A 102 -11.22 0.78 4.24
CA TYR A 102 -12.08 1.02 5.40
C TYR A 102 -11.61 2.19 6.26
N LEU A 103 -10.32 2.24 6.59
CA LEU A 103 -9.72 3.36 7.33
C LEU A 103 -9.95 4.70 6.61
N SER A 104 -9.81 4.70 5.29
CA SER A 104 -9.98 5.91 4.48
C SER A 104 -11.45 6.39 4.46
N SER A 105 -12.44 5.48 4.44
CA SER A 105 -13.86 5.85 4.64
C SER A 105 -14.10 6.44 6.02
N ARG A 106 -13.52 5.84 7.07
CA ARG A 106 -13.65 6.35 8.45
C ARG A 106 -13.03 7.74 8.59
N GLN A 107 -11.86 7.96 8.01
CA GLN A 107 -11.18 9.25 8.03
C GLN A 107 -12.00 10.33 7.33
N TYR A 108 -12.62 10.01 6.18
CA TYR A 108 -13.56 10.91 5.51
C TYR A 108 -14.76 11.27 6.40
N LYS A 109 -15.42 10.28 7.01
CA LYS A 109 -16.57 10.51 7.90
C LYS A 109 -16.21 11.36 9.12
N LEU A 110 -15.03 11.15 9.70
CA LEU A 110 -14.56 11.94 10.83
C LEU A 110 -14.27 13.39 10.42
N LEU A 111 -13.66 13.60 9.25
CA LEU A 111 -13.37 14.94 8.75
C LEU A 111 -14.66 15.73 8.46
N ILE A 112 -15.64 15.12 7.81
CA ILE A 112 -16.94 15.77 7.55
C ILE A 112 -17.64 16.14 8.87
N LYS A 113 -17.62 15.25 9.87
CA LYS A 113 -18.17 15.57 11.19
C LYS A 113 -17.42 16.72 11.87
N ALA A 114 -16.10 16.78 11.74
CA ALA A 114 -15.30 17.87 12.29
C ALA A 114 -15.62 19.21 11.62
N LEU A 115 -15.84 19.22 10.30
CA LEU A 115 -16.23 20.43 9.55
C LEU A 115 -17.66 20.90 9.87
N GLN A 116 -18.55 20.00 10.29
CA GLN A 116 -19.93 20.33 10.69
C GLN A 116 -20.02 20.88 12.11
N LEU A 117 -18.98 20.71 12.94
CA LEU A 117 -18.95 21.28 14.26
C LEU A 117 -18.71 22.79 14.15
N PRO A 118 -19.47 23.64 14.88
CA PRO A 118 -19.16 25.06 14.96
C PRO A 118 -17.75 25.25 15.52
N GLU A 119 -17.03 26.26 15.02
CA GLU A 119 -15.65 26.54 15.45
C GLU A 119 -15.60 26.68 16.98
N PRO A 120 -14.77 25.90 17.68
CA PRO A 120 -14.58 26.06 19.11
C PRO A 120 -13.75 27.34 19.35
N GLY A 121 -14.41 28.50 19.34
CA GLY A 121 -13.75 29.77 19.62
C GLY A 121 -14.43 31.06 19.19
N LEU A 122 -15.51 31.04 18.40
CA LEU A 122 -16.25 32.27 18.11
C LEU A 122 -17.19 32.59 19.28
N ASN A 123 -16.62 33.14 20.35
CA ASN A 123 -17.37 33.92 21.32
C ASN A 123 -17.96 35.10 20.54
N ILE A 124 -19.25 35.02 20.23
CA ILE A 124 -20.04 36.14 19.75
C ILE A 124 -20.21 37.03 20.99
N GLU A 125 -19.33 38.02 21.11
CA GLU A 125 -19.59 39.21 21.95
C GLU A 125 -20.41 40.23 21.14
#